data_AF-A0A0P7VLM2-F1
#
_entry.id   AF-A0A0P7VLM2-F1
#
_cell.length_a   1.000
_cell.length_b   1.000
_cell.length_c   1.000
_cell.angle_alpha   90.00
_cell.angle_beta   90.00
_cell.angle_gamma   90.00
#
_symmetry.space_group_name_H-M   'P 1'
#
loop_
_entity.id
_entity.type
_entity.pdbx_description
1 polymer ?
#
loop_
_entity_poly.entity_id
_entity_poly.type
_entity_poly.pdbx_seq_one_letter_code
_entity_poly.pdbx_strand_id
1 'polypeptide(L)'
;MGWVLKSKTHFSRNSPVFLLGKCYHFKSDDTEDPLASCSAVETESNHVSGNVEAFRRDFASRIWLTYREDFPVLQGSSFTSDCGWGCTLRAGQMMLAQALILHFLGRDWTWAEALRLQTLDTETWTSNAARKLVASLESPVPGERNSHPGARLATWPRGKPGGSIVPPGEAHHRRVVSWFGDIPSAQLGVHKLVEHGRSSGKQAGDWYGPAVVAHILRKAVEEATDPELRGITVYVAQDCTVYSGDVIDSHGEQPLSSTTAGHRDRRAVVILIPIRLGGEKTNAEYFDFVKGILSLEYCLGIVGGKPKQAYYFVGFQDDSLIYMDPHYCQSFVDVSISDFPLETFHCPSPKKMPFNKMDPSCTIGFYSQSVKDYEQISEELSKVLRPSAKEKYPAFTFMK
;
A
#
# COMPACT_ATOMS: atom_id res chain seq x y z
N MET A 1 7.27 23.48 24.77
CA MET A 1 5.91 22.99 24.48
C MET A 1 5.49 23.54 23.11
N GLY A 2 5.56 22.73 22.06
CA GLY A 2 5.15 23.13 20.71
C GLY A 2 3.83 22.45 20.38
N TRP A 3 2.76 23.24 20.22
CA TRP A 3 1.47 22.74 19.74
C TRP A 3 1.59 22.41 18.26
N VAL A 4 1.29 21.16 17.89
CA VAL A 4 1.17 20.77 16.49
C VAL A 4 -0.31 20.83 16.13
N LEU A 5 -0.76 22.01 15.72
CA LEU A 5 -2.00 22.14 14.95
C LEU A 5 -1.75 21.43 13.62
N LYS A 6 -2.40 20.30 13.31
CA LYS A 6 -2.31 19.75 11.95
C LYS A 6 -3.68 19.46 11.35
N SER A 7 -3.92 20.24 10.29
CA SER A 7 -5.12 20.36 9.50
C SER A 7 -5.47 19.09 8.74
N LYS A 8 -6.75 18.96 8.39
CA LYS A 8 -7.20 18.07 7.31
C LYS A 8 -6.30 18.22 6.09
N THR A 9 -5.93 17.12 5.42
CA THR A 9 -5.18 17.14 4.17
C THR A 9 -5.97 17.95 3.13
N HIS A 10 -5.35 19.00 2.59
CA HIS A 10 -5.99 19.85 1.59
C HIS A 10 -5.63 19.40 0.17
N PHE A 11 -6.63 19.33 -0.70
CA PHE A 11 -6.46 19.06 -2.12
C PHE A 11 -6.89 20.29 -2.93
N SER A 12 -6.07 20.66 -3.90
CA SER A 12 -6.44 21.70 -4.87
C SER A 12 -7.67 21.25 -5.66
N ARG A 13 -8.60 22.16 -5.92
CA ARG A 13 -9.69 21.91 -6.87
C ARG A 13 -9.23 22.09 -8.32
N ASN A 14 -8.19 22.89 -8.53
CA ASN A 14 -7.76 23.33 -9.86
C ASN A 14 -6.79 22.38 -10.54
N SER A 15 -6.19 21.47 -9.78
CA SER A 15 -5.15 20.57 -10.26
C SER A 15 -5.63 19.12 -10.20
N PRO A 16 -5.34 18.31 -11.24
CA PRO A 16 -5.67 16.89 -11.21
C PRO A 16 -4.98 16.16 -10.06
N VAL A 17 -5.67 15.18 -9.51
CA VAL A 17 -5.13 14.24 -8.53
C VAL A 17 -4.88 12.92 -9.23
N PHE A 18 -3.66 12.42 -9.14
CA PHE A 18 -3.29 11.11 -9.67
C PHE A 18 -3.21 10.09 -8.54
N LEU A 19 -3.74 8.90 -8.76
CA LEU A 19 -3.72 7.77 -7.82
C LEU A 19 -3.52 6.49 -8.62
N LEU A 20 -2.33 5.87 -8.55
CA LEU A 20 -1.98 4.60 -9.18
C LEU A 20 -2.51 4.51 -10.63
N GLY A 21 -2.09 5.47 -11.46
CA GLY A 21 -2.48 5.57 -12.87
C GLY A 21 -3.83 6.21 -13.20
N LYS A 22 -4.71 6.39 -12.22
CA LYS A 22 -5.99 7.09 -12.44
C LYS A 22 -5.87 8.59 -12.17
N CYS A 23 -6.55 9.39 -12.98
CA CYS A 23 -6.61 10.84 -12.87
C CYS A 23 -8.00 11.31 -12.44
N TYR A 24 -8.06 12.20 -11.44
CA TYR A 24 -9.28 12.72 -10.84
C TYR A 24 -9.28 14.26 -10.91
N HIS A 25 -10.39 14.82 -11.39
CA HIS A 25 -10.62 16.28 -11.44
C HIS A 25 -11.71 16.67 -10.45
N PHE A 26 -11.44 17.67 -9.61
CA PHE A 26 -12.31 18.07 -8.50
C PHE A 26 -13.20 19.29 -8.81
N LYS A 27 -13.03 19.93 -9.97
CA LYS A 27 -14.02 20.90 -10.48
C LYS A 27 -15.27 20.16 -10.96
N SER A 28 -16.44 20.72 -10.70
CA SER A 28 -17.64 20.40 -11.48
C SER A 28 -17.50 21.06 -12.85
N ASP A 29 -17.87 20.36 -13.93
CA ASP A 29 -18.08 21.01 -15.21
C ASP A 29 -19.35 21.85 -15.09
N ASP A 30 -19.22 23.11 -14.68
CA ASP A 30 -20.29 24.10 -14.76
C ASP A 30 -20.39 24.63 -16.21
N THR A 31 -20.49 23.74 -17.19
CA THR A 31 -20.97 24.12 -18.52
C THR A 31 -22.49 24.10 -18.47
N GLU A 32 -23.05 25.14 -17.85
CA GLU A 32 -24.45 25.50 -18.06
C GLU A 32 -24.65 25.82 -19.54
N ASP A 33 -25.52 25.04 -20.16
CA ASP A 33 -26.20 25.38 -21.40
C ASP A 33 -26.88 26.75 -21.20
N PRO A 34 -26.60 27.81 -21.98
CA PRO A 34 -27.06 29.17 -21.70
C PRO A 34 -28.57 29.40 -21.91
N LEU A 35 -29.41 28.36 -21.84
CA LEU A 35 -30.83 28.39 -22.17
C LEU A 35 -31.78 27.92 -21.06
N ALA A 36 -31.29 27.60 -19.85
CA ALA A 36 -32.15 27.14 -18.76
C ALA A 36 -32.25 28.14 -17.59
N SER A 37 -32.65 29.38 -17.85
CA SER A 37 -33.22 30.23 -16.80
C SER A 37 -34.69 29.87 -16.59
N CYS A 38 -35.05 29.31 -15.42
CA CYS A 38 -36.25 29.62 -14.63
C CYS A 38 -36.57 28.50 -13.61
N SER A 39 -36.15 28.67 -12.36
CA SER A 39 -36.97 28.61 -11.12
C SER A 39 -36.08 28.26 -9.92
N ALA A 40 -35.94 29.23 -9.03
CA ALA A 40 -35.21 29.09 -7.78
C ALA A 40 -36.08 28.39 -6.73
N VAL A 41 -35.58 27.28 -6.17
CA VAL A 41 -35.83 26.88 -4.79
C VAL A 41 -34.50 26.46 -4.21
N GLU A 42 -33.90 27.35 -3.42
CA GLU A 42 -32.66 27.12 -2.70
C GLU A 42 -32.88 26.08 -1.59
N THR A 43 -32.21 24.94 -1.70
CA THR A 43 -31.96 24.05 -0.56
C THR A 43 -30.44 23.88 -0.47
N GLU A 44 -29.86 24.40 0.61
CA GLU A 44 -28.43 24.35 0.90
C GLU A 44 -27.96 22.91 1.14
N SER A 45 -27.55 22.25 0.07
CA SER A 45 -26.56 21.17 0.12
C SER A 45 -25.56 21.44 -0.99
N ASN A 46 -24.40 21.99 -0.64
CA ASN A 46 -23.27 22.20 -1.55
C ASN A 46 -22.95 20.89 -2.28
N HIS A 47 -23.49 20.72 -3.49
CA HIS A 47 -23.32 19.53 -4.32
C HIS A 47 -21.92 19.55 -4.94
N VAL A 48 -20.89 19.32 -4.12
CA VAL A 48 -19.49 19.20 -4.57
C VAL A 48 -19.28 17.80 -5.14
N SER A 49 -19.89 17.53 -6.30
CA SER A 49 -19.88 16.21 -6.95
C SER A 49 -18.97 16.15 -8.18
N GLY A 50 -17.80 16.81 -8.13
CA GLY A 50 -16.71 16.42 -9.03
C GLY A 50 -16.25 14.97 -8.74
N ASN A 51 -15.18 14.51 -9.38
CA ASN A 51 -14.61 13.17 -9.17
C ASN A 51 -13.97 12.97 -7.76
N VAL A 52 -14.35 13.80 -6.76
CA VAL A 52 -13.88 13.76 -5.37
C VAL A 52 -14.34 12.49 -4.67
N GLU A 53 -15.61 12.12 -4.79
CA GLU A 53 -16.13 10.91 -4.15
C GLU A 53 -15.51 9.64 -4.74
N ALA A 54 -15.32 9.61 -6.05
CA ALA A 54 -14.67 8.48 -6.71
C ALA A 54 -13.18 8.40 -6.36
N PHE A 55 -12.48 9.54 -6.19
CA PHE A 55 -11.12 9.54 -5.61
C PHE A 55 -11.12 8.99 -4.18
N ARG A 56 -12.02 9.48 -3.31
CA ARG A 56 -12.11 9.03 -1.91
C ARG A 56 -12.41 7.54 -1.83
N ARG A 57 -13.36 7.06 -2.63
CA ARG A 57 -13.72 5.64 -2.74
C ARG A 57 -12.53 4.82 -3.19
N ASP A 58 -11.83 5.23 -4.24
CA ASP A 58 -10.68 4.48 -4.76
C ASP A 58 -9.51 4.43 -3.76
N PHE A 59 -9.18 5.56 -3.14
CA PHE A 59 -8.13 5.64 -2.12
C PHE A 59 -8.44 4.74 -0.93
N ALA A 60 -9.66 4.84 -0.37
CA ALA A 60 -10.07 4.05 0.78
C ALA A 60 -10.25 2.56 0.43
N SER A 61 -10.39 2.20 -0.85
CA SER A 61 -10.43 0.80 -1.29
C SER A 61 -9.06 0.13 -1.31
N ARG A 62 -7.97 0.90 -1.30
CA ARG A 62 -6.62 0.32 -1.26
C ARG A 62 -6.38 -0.33 0.10
N ILE A 63 -5.72 -1.50 0.08
CA ILE A 63 -5.36 -2.22 1.31
C ILE A 63 -4.31 -1.40 2.08
N TRP A 64 -4.64 -1.09 3.32
CA TRP A 64 -3.84 -0.34 4.25
C TRP A 64 -3.33 -1.26 5.35
N LEU A 65 -2.01 -1.46 5.38
CA LEU A 65 -1.36 -2.27 6.40
C LEU A 65 -0.51 -1.36 7.27
N THR A 66 -0.79 -1.39 8.57
CA THR A 66 -0.14 -0.55 9.56
C THR A 66 0.58 -1.41 10.58
N TYR A 67 1.28 -0.77 11.50
CA TYR A 67 1.73 -1.47 12.69
C TYR A 67 0.58 -2.15 13.41
N ARG A 68 0.88 -3.30 14.02
CA ARG A 68 -0.05 -4.06 14.84
C ARG A 68 0.57 -4.41 16.19
N GLU A 69 -0.26 -4.54 17.21
CA GLU A 69 0.08 -5.02 18.54
C GLU A 69 -0.79 -6.22 18.92
N ASP A 70 -0.31 -7.01 19.89
CA ASP A 70 -0.98 -8.19 20.43
C ASP A 70 -1.14 -9.36 19.44
N PHE A 71 -0.28 -9.43 18.41
CA PHE A 71 -0.18 -10.60 17.53
C PHE A 71 0.68 -11.72 18.16
N PRO A 72 0.57 -12.99 17.71
CA PRO A 72 1.42 -14.08 18.18
C PRO A 72 2.92 -13.76 18.08
N VAL A 73 3.72 -14.20 19.05
CA VAL A 73 5.15 -13.86 19.12
C VAL A 73 5.90 -14.18 17.81
N LEU A 74 6.72 -13.23 17.34
CA LEU A 74 7.59 -13.43 16.18
C LEU A 74 8.69 -14.45 16.52
N GLN A 75 8.84 -15.46 15.66
CA GLN A 75 9.77 -16.57 15.87
C GLN A 75 11.19 -16.06 16.15
N GLY A 76 11.82 -16.60 17.20
CA GLY A 76 13.18 -16.22 17.59
C GLY A 76 13.30 -14.84 18.26
N SER A 77 12.19 -14.29 18.76
CA SER A 77 12.17 -13.00 19.47
C SER A 77 11.15 -13.00 20.62
N SER A 78 11.00 -11.86 21.28
CA SER A 78 9.93 -11.58 22.26
C SER A 78 8.89 -10.57 21.74
N PHE A 79 8.92 -10.22 20.45
CA PHE A 79 8.05 -9.20 19.89
C PHE A 79 6.65 -9.77 19.57
N THR A 80 5.63 -9.14 20.15
CA THR A 80 4.20 -9.30 19.80
C THR A 80 3.64 -8.07 19.10
N SER A 81 4.53 -7.18 18.65
CA SER A 81 4.20 -5.95 17.93
C SER A 81 5.33 -5.55 16.99
N ASP A 82 4.98 -4.95 15.85
CA ASP A 82 5.92 -4.34 14.92
C ASP A 82 6.00 -2.80 15.03
N CYS A 83 5.33 -2.22 16.04
CA CYS A 83 5.28 -0.78 16.27
C CYS A 83 6.69 -0.22 16.50
N GLY A 84 7.05 0.79 15.69
CA GLY A 84 8.34 1.49 15.77
C GLY A 84 9.48 0.90 14.93
N TRP A 85 9.30 -0.25 14.26
CA TRP A 85 10.35 -0.86 13.44
C TRP A 85 9.85 -1.48 12.12
N GLY A 86 8.62 -2.00 12.05
CA GLY A 86 8.09 -2.71 10.87
C GLY A 86 7.65 -1.86 9.67
N CYS A 87 7.88 -0.55 9.65
CA CYS A 87 7.16 0.37 8.74
C CYS A 87 7.45 0.08 7.27
N THR A 88 8.68 -0.28 6.93
CA THR A 88 9.05 -0.60 5.54
C THR A 88 8.46 -1.95 5.11
N LEU A 89 8.35 -2.93 6.03
CA LEU A 89 7.69 -4.20 5.75
C LEU A 89 6.21 -3.96 5.44
N ARG A 90 5.52 -3.15 6.25
CA ARG A 90 4.12 -2.75 6.02
C ARG A 90 3.92 -2.03 4.68
N ALA A 91 4.82 -1.11 4.34
CA ALA A 91 4.79 -0.44 3.05
C ALA A 91 4.99 -1.42 1.87
N GLY A 92 5.91 -2.37 2.01
CA GLY A 92 6.09 -3.46 1.05
C GLY A 92 4.86 -4.36 0.91
N GLN A 93 4.24 -4.74 2.04
CA GLN A 93 2.99 -5.51 2.02
C GLN A 93 1.87 -4.74 1.29
N MET A 94 1.73 -3.42 1.50
CA MET A 94 0.72 -2.62 0.79
C MET A 94 0.95 -2.59 -0.73
N MET A 95 2.21 -2.45 -1.17
CA MET A 95 2.56 -2.51 -2.59
C MET A 95 2.23 -3.89 -3.20
N LEU A 96 2.59 -4.98 -2.52
CA LEU A 96 2.25 -6.33 -2.98
C LEU A 96 0.74 -6.57 -2.95
N ALA A 97 0.05 -6.13 -1.91
CA ALA A 97 -1.41 -6.21 -1.81
C ALA A 97 -2.08 -5.49 -2.98
N GLN A 98 -1.59 -4.31 -3.38
CA GLN A 98 -2.08 -3.61 -4.57
C GLN A 98 -1.89 -4.44 -5.84
N ALA A 99 -0.76 -5.15 -6.00
CA ALA A 99 -0.56 -6.06 -7.13
C ALA A 99 -1.59 -7.21 -7.13
N LEU A 100 -1.90 -7.77 -5.96
CA LEU A 100 -2.92 -8.82 -5.84
C LEU A 100 -4.33 -8.28 -6.10
N ILE A 101 -4.64 -7.05 -5.68
CA ILE A 101 -5.90 -6.38 -6.09
C ILE A 101 -5.97 -6.25 -7.61
N LEU A 102 -4.90 -5.80 -8.28
CA LEU A 102 -4.88 -5.73 -9.75
C LEU A 102 -5.05 -7.12 -10.40
N HIS A 103 -4.42 -8.14 -9.83
CA HIS A 103 -4.46 -9.50 -10.37
C HIS A 103 -5.85 -10.13 -10.29
N PHE A 104 -6.49 -10.10 -9.10
CA PHE A 104 -7.74 -10.81 -8.82
C PHE A 104 -9.00 -9.98 -9.06
N LEU A 105 -8.92 -8.67 -8.87
CA LEU A 105 -10.09 -7.78 -8.84
C LEU A 105 -10.04 -6.70 -9.92
N GLY A 106 -8.86 -6.39 -10.45
CA GLY A 106 -8.64 -5.34 -11.44
C GLY A 106 -8.54 -3.93 -10.84
N ARG A 107 -8.03 -2.98 -11.63
CA ARG A 107 -7.78 -1.60 -11.17
C ARG A 107 -9.04 -0.84 -10.81
N ASP A 108 -10.17 -1.15 -11.44
CA ASP A 108 -11.46 -0.47 -11.24
C ASP A 108 -12.22 -0.91 -10.00
N TRP A 109 -11.82 -2.03 -9.39
CA TRP A 109 -12.48 -2.52 -8.19
C TRP A 109 -12.37 -1.54 -7.03
N THR A 110 -13.47 -1.38 -6.30
CA THR A 110 -13.57 -0.58 -5.08
C THR A 110 -14.30 -1.35 -3.99
N TRP A 111 -13.93 -1.11 -2.73
CA TRP A 111 -14.54 -1.73 -1.57
C TRP A 111 -15.87 -1.04 -1.24
N ALA A 112 -16.94 -1.82 -1.05
CA ALA A 112 -18.29 -1.30 -0.87
C ALA A 112 -18.44 -0.37 0.36
N GLU A 113 -17.68 -0.64 1.42
CA GLU A 113 -17.74 0.10 2.67
C GLU A 113 -16.74 1.27 2.74
N ALA A 114 -15.98 1.52 1.66
CA ALA A 114 -14.90 2.52 1.62
C ALA A 114 -15.34 3.93 2.06
N LEU A 115 -16.57 4.33 1.73
CA LEU A 115 -17.11 5.65 2.11
C LEU A 115 -17.79 5.67 3.49
N ARG A 116 -18.02 4.50 4.10
CA ARG A 116 -18.62 4.39 5.45
C ARG A 116 -17.58 4.43 6.56
N LEU A 117 -16.29 4.34 6.22
CA LEU A 117 -15.21 4.46 7.18
C LEU A 117 -15.26 5.84 7.87
N GLN A 118 -15.18 5.80 9.19
CA GLN A 118 -15.05 7.01 9.99
C GLN A 118 -13.64 7.59 9.81
N THR A 119 -13.52 8.91 9.77
CA THR A 119 -12.22 9.58 9.72
C THR A 119 -11.43 9.26 10.98
N LEU A 120 -10.17 8.89 10.79
CA LEU A 120 -9.27 8.58 11.90
C LEU A 120 -8.84 9.87 12.62
N ASP A 121 -9.41 10.10 13.80
CA ASP A 121 -8.94 11.15 14.71
C ASP A 121 -7.55 10.77 15.23
N THR A 122 -6.55 11.59 14.89
CA THR A 122 -5.13 11.27 15.11
C THR A 122 -4.72 11.35 16.60
N GLU A 123 -5.52 12.02 17.44
CA GLU A 123 -5.21 12.31 18.85
C GLU A 123 -5.47 11.14 19.81
N THR A 124 -6.49 10.30 19.55
CA THR A 124 -6.88 9.20 20.46
C THR A 124 -5.90 8.03 20.43
N TRP A 125 -5.04 7.95 19.42
CA TRP A 125 -4.35 6.69 19.14
C TRP A 125 -2.83 6.76 19.22
N THR A 126 -2.22 7.84 18.74
CA THR A 126 -0.78 8.11 18.94
C THR A 126 -0.46 8.29 20.44
N SER A 127 -1.39 8.82 21.22
CA SER A 127 -1.27 9.00 22.67
C SER A 127 -1.22 7.67 23.43
N ASN A 128 -1.96 6.64 23.00
CA ASN A 128 -1.94 5.32 23.66
C ASN A 128 -0.65 4.54 23.34
N ALA A 129 -0.17 4.57 22.09
CA ALA A 129 1.08 3.94 21.72
C ALA A 129 2.31 4.64 22.37
N ALA A 130 2.32 5.98 22.41
CA ALA A 130 3.37 6.74 23.09
C ALA A 130 3.36 6.51 24.60
N ARG A 131 2.19 6.44 25.25
CA ARG A 131 2.07 6.11 26.68
C ARG A 131 2.58 4.71 27.00
N LYS A 132 2.26 3.71 26.17
CA LYS A 132 2.73 2.32 26.36
C LYS A 132 4.25 2.17 26.15
N LEU A 133 4.83 2.87 25.17
CA LEU A 133 6.28 2.89 24.92
C LEU A 133 7.06 3.48 26.11
N VAL A 134 6.57 4.58 26.69
CA VAL A 134 7.17 5.18 27.90
C VAL A 134 7.04 4.24 29.10
N ALA A 135 5.90 3.57 29.27
CA ALA A 135 5.70 2.58 30.34
C ALA A 135 6.62 1.35 30.22
N SER A 136 7.02 0.97 29.00
CA SER A 136 7.98 -0.12 28.76
C SER A 136 9.44 0.28 29.04
N LEU A 137 9.75 1.58 29.12
CA LEU A 137 11.09 2.10 29.38
C LEU A 137 11.33 2.41 30.87
N GLU A 138 10.26 2.61 31.66
CA GLU A 138 10.33 2.88 33.09
C GLU A 138 9.82 1.67 33.89
N SER A 139 10.68 0.69 34.15
CA SER A 139 10.39 -0.40 35.10
C SER A 139 11.20 -0.23 36.39
N PRO A 140 10.54 -0.22 37.55
CA PRO A 140 11.11 -0.84 38.75
C PRO A 140 10.21 -1.97 39.31
N VAL A 141 10.89 -3.10 39.59
CA VAL A 141 10.65 -4.24 40.51
C VAL A 141 9.22 -4.49 41.08
N PRO A 142 8.72 -5.75 41.09
CA PRO A 142 7.31 -6.04 41.26
C PRO A 142 6.86 -6.08 42.72
N GLY A 143 5.78 -5.37 43.01
CA GLY A 143 5.06 -5.43 44.27
C GLY A 143 3.62 -4.93 44.10
N GLU A 144 2.69 -5.74 44.58
CA GLU A 144 1.28 -5.45 44.89
C GLU A 144 0.24 -5.53 43.76
N ARG A 145 -0.62 -6.55 43.93
CA ARG A 145 -1.91 -6.72 43.26
C ARG A 145 -2.79 -5.50 43.57
N ASN A 146 -3.29 -4.84 42.54
CA ASN A 146 -4.53 -4.07 42.65
C ASN A 146 -5.40 -4.24 41.40
N SER A 147 -6.67 -4.52 41.66
CA SER A 147 -7.75 -4.78 40.73
C SER A 147 -7.99 -3.61 39.76
N HIS A 148 -8.00 -3.90 38.45
CA HIS A 148 -8.37 -2.95 37.41
C HIS A 148 -9.89 -2.69 37.38
N PRO A 149 -10.36 -1.44 37.23
CA PRO A 149 -11.72 -1.16 36.79
C PRO A 149 -11.84 -1.46 35.29
N GLY A 150 -12.87 -2.21 34.91
CA GLY A 150 -13.09 -2.73 33.57
C GLY A 150 -13.04 -1.65 32.47
N ALA A 151 -12.16 -1.86 31.50
CA ALA A 151 -12.20 -1.15 30.23
C ALA A 151 -13.51 -1.51 29.52
N ARG A 152 -14.35 -0.50 29.26
CA ARG A 152 -15.55 -0.65 28.44
C ARG A 152 -15.13 -1.02 27.03
N LEU A 153 -15.33 -2.29 26.66
CA LEU A 153 -15.29 -2.75 25.28
C LEU A 153 -16.26 -1.87 24.48
N ALA A 154 -15.75 -1.17 23.46
CA ALA A 154 -16.61 -0.58 22.46
C ALA A 154 -17.27 -1.73 21.70
N THR A 155 -18.50 -2.08 22.08
CA THR A 155 -19.33 -3.05 21.36
C THR A 155 -19.84 -2.39 20.09
N TRP A 156 -19.30 -2.80 18.95
CA TRP A 156 -19.85 -2.46 17.64
C TRP A 156 -21.09 -3.34 17.38
N PRO A 157 -22.16 -2.82 16.75
CA PRO A 157 -23.38 -3.60 16.56
C PRO A 157 -23.08 -4.80 15.67
N ARG A 158 -23.28 -6.01 16.20
CA ARG A 158 -23.30 -7.24 15.38
C ARG A 158 -24.39 -7.09 14.32
N GLY A 159 -23.99 -7.08 13.05
CA GLY A 159 -24.91 -7.28 11.94
C GLY A 159 -25.65 -8.61 12.13
N LYS A 160 -26.98 -8.59 11.94
CA LYS A 160 -27.83 -9.79 12.01
C LYS A 160 -27.35 -10.85 11.01
N PRO A 161 -27.47 -12.16 11.32
CA PRO A 161 -27.20 -13.22 10.35
C PRO A 161 -28.40 -13.32 9.40
N GLY A 162 -28.46 -12.42 8.43
CA GLY A 162 -29.28 -12.59 7.23
C GLY A 162 -28.38 -13.14 6.14
N GLY A 163 -28.78 -14.21 5.46
CA GLY A 163 -28.05 -14.77 4.32
C GLY A 163 -27.86 -13.69 3.25
N SER A 164 -26.71 -13.03 3.29
CA SER A 164 -26.35 -11.96 2.37
C SER A 164 -25.52 -12.56 1.26
N ILE A 165 -25.99 -12.41 0.03
CA ILE A 165 -25.18 -12.66 -1.16
C ILE A 165 -23.92 -11.81 -0.99
N VAL A 166 -22.77 -12.47 -0.82
CA VAL A 166 -21.47 -11.80 -0.72
C VAL A 166 -21.28 -11.00 -2.02
N PRO A 167 -21.11 -9.67 -1.97
CA PRO A 167 -20.90 -8.85 -3.16
C PRO A 167 -19.81 -9.47 -4.06
N PRO A 168 -19.98 -9.46 -5.40
CA PRO A 168 -18.96 -9.94 -6.32
C PRO A 168 -17.60 -9.31 -6.00
N GLY A 169 -16.58 -10.15 -5.73
CA GLY A 169 -15.23 -9.70 -5.40
C GLY A 169 -14.91 -9.57 -3.90
N GLU A 170 -15.88 -9.53 -2.98
CA GLU A 170 -15.57 -9.46 -1.54
C GLU A 170 -14.84 -10.72 -1.03
N ALA A 171 -15.16 -11.89 -1.58
CA ALA A 171 -14.46 -13.14 -1.25
C ALA A 171 -12.97 -13.09 -1.62
N HIS A 172 -12.64 -12.64 -2.85
CA HIS A 172 -11.25 -12.44 -3.27
C HIS A 172 -10.57 -11.34 -2.45
N HIS A 173 -11.26 -10.25 -2.14
CA HIS A 173 -10.73 -9.19 -1.30
C HIS A 173 -10.34 -9.69 0.10
N ARG A 174 -11.24 -10.42 0.78
CA ARG A 174 -10.95 -11.05 2.08
C ARG A 174 -9.79 -12.04 1.97
N ARG A 175 -9.75 -12.83 0.91
CA ARG A 175 -8.65 -13.75 0.64
C ARG A 175 -7.31 -13.02 0.51
N VAL A 176 -7.25 -11.95 -0.28
CA VAL A 176 -6.06 -11.11 -0.41
C VAL A 176 -5.62 -10.58 0.96
N VAL A 177 -6.52 -9.98 1.74
CA VAL A 177 -6.19 -9.45 3.08
C VAL A 177 -5.68 -10.56 4.01
N SER A 178 -6.25 -11.77 3.94
CA SER A 178 -5.87 -12.88 4.80
C SER A 178 -4.41 -13.33 4.62
N TRP A 179 -3.85 -13.21 3.41
CA TRP A 179 -2.43 -13.54 3.19
C TRP A 179 -1.47 -12.59 3.92
N PHE A 180 -1.91 -11.38 4.25
CA PHE A 180 -1.09 -10.37 4.95
C PHE A 180 -1.33 -10.31 6.47
N GLY A 181 -2.21 -11.16 7.00
CA GLY A 181 -2.53 -11.16 8.43
C GLY A 181 -1.30 -11.38 9.32
N ASP A 182 -1.40 -10.92 10.56
CA ASP A 182 -0.30 -11.00 11.53
C ASP A 182 -0.32 -12.32 12.30
N ILE A 183 -0.41 -13.43 11.57
CA ILE A 183 -0.38 -14.79 12.12
C ILE A 183 0.69 -15.62 11.40
N PRO A 184 1.31 -16.63 12.07
CA PRO A 184 2.35 -17.45 11.45
C PRO A 184 1.92 -18.19 10.17
N SER A 185 0.63 -18.47 9.99
CA SER A 185 0.09 -19.14 8.80
C SER A 185 -0.16 -18.21 7.61
N ALA A 186 -0.16 -16.88 7.81
CA ALA A 186 -0.34 -15.91 6.74
C ALA A 186 0.95 -15.79 5.93
N GLN A 187 0.90 -16.25 4.67
CA GLN A 187 2.09 -16.50 3.85
C GLN A 187 2.84 -15.23 3.42
N LEU A 188 2.17 -14.08 3.42
CA LEU A 188 2.72 -12.75 3.12
C LEU A 188 2.66 -11.82 4.36
N GLY A 189 2.37 -12.39 5.53
CA GLY A 189 2.27 -11.70 6.82
C GLY A 189 3.62 -11.33 7.42
N VAL A 190 3.62 -10.44 8.41
CA VAL A 190 4.86 -9.93 9.03
C VAL A 190 5.75 -11.05 9.60
N HIS A 191 5.15 -12.13 10.13
CA HIS A 191 5.87 -13.32 10.60
C HIS A 191 6.76 -13.93 9.53
N LYS A 192 6.20 -14.12 8.32
CA LYS A 192 6.93 -14.67 7.18
C LYS A 192 7.97 -13.69 6.63
N LEU A 193 7.62 -12.41 6.54
CA LEU A 193 8.58 -11.42 6.05
C LEU A 193 9.81 -11.29 6.97
N VAL A 194 9.62 -11.37 8.29
CA VAL A 194 10.72 -11.39 9.26
C VAL A 194 11.57 -12.66 9.12
N GLU A 195 10.93 -13.82 8.91
CA GLU A 195 11.62 -15.10 8.67
C GLU A 195 12.54 -15.03 7.44
N HIS A 196 12.03 -14.59 6.28
CA HIS A 196 12.86 -14.44 5.07
C HIS A 196 13.92 -13.35 5.23
N GLY A 197 13.67 -12.33 6.05
CA GLY A 197 14.62 -11.26 6.37
C GLY A 197 15.93 -11.74 6.98
N ARG A 198 15.93 -12.89 7.68
CA ARG A 198 17.14 -13.48 8.29
C ARG A 198 18.24 -13.76 7.27
N SER A 199 17.87 -14.15 6.06
CA SER A 199 18.82 -14.38 4.96
C SER A 199 19.58 -13.12 4.53
N SER A 200 19.08 -11.93 4.89
CA SER A 200 19.71 -10.63 4.67
C SER A 200 20.28 -10.03 5.96
N GLY A 201 20.49 -10.87 7.00
CA GLY A 201 21.01 -10.44 8.31
C GLY A 201 20.03 -9.58 9.11
N LYS A 202 18.72 -9.66 8.84
CA LYS A 202 17.68 -8.90 9.55
C LYS A 202 16.90 -9.78 10.53
N GLN A 203 16.48 -9.18 11.62
CA GLN A 203 15.60 -9.81 12.63
C GLN A 203 14.47 -8.88 13.07
N ALA A 204 13.52 -9.42 13.83
CA ALA A 204 12.47 -8.62 14.46
C ALA A 204 13.08 -7.49 15.30
N GLY A 205 12.57 -6.27 15.13
CA GLY A 205 13.11 -5.06 15.75
C GLY A 205 14.08 -4.25 14.88
N ASP A 206 14.67 -4.86 13.85
CA ASP A 206 15.56 -4.16 12.94
C ASP A 206 14.81 -3.22 12.00
N TRP A 207 15.53 -2.22 11.49
CA TRP A 207 15.06 -1.48 10.33
C TRP A 207 15.40 -2.20 9.02
N TYR A 208 14.43 -2.23 8.12
CA TYR A 208 14.52 -2.80 6.78
C TYR A 208 14.52 -1.68 5.73
N GLY A 209 15.48 -1.68 4.81
CA GLY A 209 15.50 -0.75 3.68
C GLY A 209 14.60 -1.22 2.52
N PRO A 210 14.12 -0.31 1.65
CA PRO A 210 13.22 -0.67 0.55
C PRO A 210 13.75 -1.79 -0.37
N ALA A 211 15.06 -1.79 -0.68
CA ALA A 211 15.69 -2.83 -1.48
C ALA A 211 15.64 -4.21 -0.81
N VAL A 212 15.92 -4.27 0.50
CA VAL A 212 15.85 -5.51 1.28
C VAL A 212 14.42 -6.03 1.32
N VAL A 213 13.43 -5.15 1.51
CA VAL A 213 12.02 -5.53 1.49
C VAL A 213 11.61 -6.10 0.13
N ALA A 214 12.09 -5.54 -0.99
CA ALA A 214 11.78 -6.07 -2.32
C ALA A 214 12.21 -7.55 -2.46
N HIS A 215 13.43 -7.89 -2.02
CA HIS A 215 13.91 -9.28 -2.04
C HIS A 215 13.18 -10.19 -1.05
N ILE A 216 12.75 -9.67 0.10
CA ILE A 216 11.93 -10.41 1.06
C ILE A 216 10.56 -10.75 0.44
N LEU A 217 9.91 -9.78 -0.22
CA LEU A 217 8.63 -10.02 -0.91
C LEU A 217 8.78 -11.06 -2.01
N ARG A 218 9.90 -11.03 -2.76
CA ARG A 218 10.20 -12.08 -3.75
C ARG A 218 10.21 -13.47 -3.13
N LYS A 219 11.00 -13.67 -2.08
CA LYS A 219 11.11 -14.96 -1.39
C LYS A 219 9.76 -15.42 -0.81
N ALA A 220 9.01 -14.49 -0.22
CA ALA A 220 7.70 -14.79 0.36
C ALA A 220 6.69 -15.27 -0.70
N VAL A 221 6.69 -14.67 -1.88
CA VAL A 221 5.82 -15.10 -3.00
C VAL A 221 6.31 -16.42 -3.61
N GLU A 222 7.62 -16.60 -3.77
CA GLU A 222 8.24 -17.83 -4.30
C GLU A 222 7.97 -19.06 -3.41
N GLU A 223 8.00 -18.89 -2.09
CA GLU A 223 7.72 -19.94 -1.11
C GLU A 223 6.23 -20.08 -0.76
N ALA A 224 5.36 -19.23 -1.31
CA ALA A 224 3.92 -19.31 -1.06
C ALA A 224 3.34 -20.60 -1.67
N THR A 225 2.68 -21.38 -0.82
CA THR A 225 2.01 -22.65 -1.13
C THR A 225 0.54 -22.50 -1.51
N ASP A 226 -0.07 -21.33 -1.28
CA ASP A 226 -1.47 -21.09 -1.64
C ASP A 226 -1.69 -21.31 -3.14
N PRO A 227 -2.64 -22.18 -3.55
CA PRO A 227 -2.89 -22.45 -4.96
C PRO A 227 -3.27 -21.22 -5.78
N GLU A 228 -3.91 -20.20 -5.18
CA GLU A 228 -4.30 -18.98 -5.90
C GLU A 228 -3.13 -18.02 -6.13
N LEU A 229 -2.06 -18.10 -5.33
CA LEU A 229 -0.84 -17.33 -5.55
C LEU A 229 0.04 -17.96 -6.64
N ARG A 230 -0.27 -19.18 -7.10
CA ARG A 230 0.45 -19.82 -8.20
C ARG A 230 0.32 -19.00 -9.47
N GLY A 231 1.44 -18.85 -10.17
CA GLY A 231 1.50 -18.04 -11.38
C GLY A 231 1.75 -16.56 -11.10
N ILE A 232 1.89 -16.12 -9.85
CA ILE A 232 2.38 -14.78 -9.54
C ILE A 232 3.85 -14.89 -9.13
N THR A 233 4.73 -14.17 -9.82
CA THR A 233 6.16 -14.10 -9.50
C THR A 233 6.56 -12.66 -9.19
N VAL A 234 7.69 -12.49 -8.50
CA VAL A 234 8.25 -11.17 -8.21
C VAL A 234 9.64 -11.11 -8.81
N TYR A 235 9.85 -10.21 -9.77
CA TYR A 235 11.16 -9.88 -10.28
C TYR A 235 11.72 -8.70 -9.49
N VAL A 236 12.99 -8.77 -9.07
CA VAL A 236 13.67 -7.64 -8.42
C VAL A 236 14.88 -7.24 -9.27
N ALA A 237 14.84 -6.03 -9.80
CA ALA A 237 15.92 -5.46 -10.62
C ALA A 237 17.23 -5.38 -9.84
N GLN A 238 18.34 -5.62 -10.53
CA GLN A 238 19.70 -5.54 -9.95
C GLN A 238 20.40 -4.31 -10.51
N ASP A 239 21.14 -3.59 -9.67
CA ASP A 239 21.95 -2.43 -10.07
C ASP A 239 21.19 -1.40 -10.91
N CYS A 240 19.93 -1.11 -10.53
CA CYS A 240 19.02 -0.23 -11.27
C CYS A 240 18.83 -0.64 -12.75
N THR A 241 18.92 -1.94 -13.04
CA THR A 241 18.78 -2.51 -14.39
C THR A 241 17.72 -3.61 -14.40
N VAL A 242 16.75 -3.48 -15.30
CA VAL A 242 15.75 -4.51 -15.59
C VAL A 242 16.23 -5.32 -16.78
N TYR A 243 16.51 -6.61 -16.56
CA TYR A 243 16.89 -7.56 -17.61
C TYR A 243 15.63 -8.14 -18.24
N SER A 244 15.36 -7.77 -19.50
CA SER A 244 14.10 -8.06 -20.15
C SER A 244 13.89 -9.54 -20.40
N GLY A 245 14.95 -10.27 -20.77
CA GLY A 245 14.92 -11.73 -20.87
C GLY A 245 14.37 -12.39 -19.60
N ASP A 246 14.93 -12.06 -18.44
CA ASP A 246 14.51 -12.63 -17.14
C ASP A 246 13.02 -12.37 -16.83
N VAL A 247 12.53 -11.17 -17.14
CA VAL A 247 11.12 -10.81 -16.90
C VAL A 247 10.20 -11.57 -17.86
N ILE A 248 10.59 -11.69 -19.13
CA ILE A 248 9.86 -12.45 -20.14
C ILE A 248 9.84 -13.95 -19.78
N ASP A 249 10.97 -14.51 -19.37
CA ASP A 249 11.10 -15.90 -18.94
C ASP A 249 10.25 -16.18 -17.69
N SER A 250 10.16 -15.21 -16.77
CA SER A 250 9.28 -15.28 -15.59
C SER A 250 7.79 -15.39 -15.95
N HIS A 251 7.38 -14.95 -17.15
CA HIS A 251 6.04 -15.19 -17.70
C HIS A 251 5.90 -16.58 -18.36
N GLY A 252 7.00 -17.21 -18.80
CA GLY A 252 7.03 -18.38 -19.68
C GLY A 252 7.39 -19.72 -19.03
N GLU A 253 7.96 -19.76 -17.83
CA GLU A 253 8.35 -21.03 -17.17
C GLU A 253 7.13 -21.94 -16.89
N GLN A 254 6.97 -22.98 -17.72
CA GLN A 254 6.12 -24.14 -17.43
C GLN A 254 6.94 -25.24 -16.75
N PRO A 255 6.48 -25.82 -15.63
CA PRO A 255 6.87 -27.17 -15.28
C PRO A 255 6.35 -28.11 -16.38
N LEU A 256 7.19 -29.01 -16.88
CA LEU A 256 6.92 -29.97 -17.96
C LEU A 256 5.78 -31.00 -17.71
N SER A 257 4.83 -30.75 -16.82
CA SER A 257 3.82 -31.76 -16.46
C SER A 257 2.49 -31.18 -15.95
N SER A 258 1.65 -30.62 -16.83
CA SER A 258 0.20 -30.57 -16.55
C SER A 258 -0.61 -30.48 -17.84
N THR A 259 -0.92 -31.65 -18.40
CA THR A 259 -1.99 -31.90 -19.36
C THR A 259 -3.35 -31.81 -18.67
N THR A 260 -3.80 -30.62 -18.28
CA THR A 260 -5.24 -30.38 -18.05
C THR A 260 -5.63 -29.02 -18.65
N ALA A 261 -6.27 -29.08 -19.81
CA ALA A 261 -6.87 -27.93 -20.44
C ALA A 261 -8.04 -27.41 -19.59
N GLY A 262 -7.99 -26.15 -19.14
CA GLY A 262 -9.17 -25.54 -18.51
C GLY A 262 -8.95 -24.17 -17.85
N HIS A 263 -7.85 -23.97 -17.12
CA HIS A 263 -7.53 -22.65 -16.55
C HIS A 263 -6.43 -22.00 -17.40
N ARG A 264 -6.70 -20.80 -17.93
CA ARG A 264 -5.64 -19.97 -18.54
C ARG A 264 -4.58 -19.74 -17.47
N ASP A 265 -3.45 -20.41 -17.61
CA ASP A 265 -2.33 -20.37 -16.66
C ASP A 265 -1.66 -19.00 -16.76
N ARG A 266 -2.24 -18.00 -16.07
CA ARG A 266 -1.88 -16.60 -16.23
C ARG A 266 -0.70 -16.30 -15.32
N ARG A 267 0.50 -16.33 -15.90
CA ARG A 267 1.76 -15.99 -15.20
C ARG A 267 1.93 -14.48 -15.14
N ALA A 268 1.66 -13.87 -14.00
CA ALA A 268 1.88 -12.44 -13.77
C ALA A 268 3.21 -12.21 -13.06
N VAL A 269 3.87 -11.09 -13.39
CA VAL A 269 5.15 -10.68 -12.80
C VAL A 269 4.97 -9.34 -12.10
N VAL A 270 5.32 -9.29 -10.83
CA VAL A 270 5.48 -8.05 -10.05
C VAL A 270 6.93 -7.61 -10.17
N ILE A 271 7.17 -6.51 -10.88
CA ILE A 271 8.51 -5.98 -11.15
C ILE A 271 8.82 -4.92 -10.08
N LEU A 272 9.82 -5.20 -9.25
CA LEU A 272 10.29 -4.29 -8.20
C LEU A 272 11.66 -3.73 -8.58
N ILE A 273 11.80 -2.41 -8.56
CA ILE A 273 13.02 -1.71 -8.95
C ILE A 273 13.51 -0.87 -7.77
N PRO A 274 14.43 -1.41 -6.94
CA PRO A 274 15.12 -0.62 -5.93
C PRO A 274 16.02 0.42 -6.59
N ILE A 275 15.86 1.68 -6.21
CA ILE A 275 16.60 2.81 -6.77
C ILE A 275 16.97 3.84 -5.70
N ARG A 276 17.88 4.75 -6.07
CA ARG A 276 18.24 5.91 -5.27
C ARG A 276 18.16 7.19 -6.10
N LEU A 277 17.14 8.01 -5.84
CA LEU A 277 16.83 9.25 -6.57
C LEU A 277 17.63 10.48 -6.12
N GLY A 278 18.74 10.29 -5.40
CA GLY A 278 19.55 11.39 -4.88
C GLY A 278 20.48 10.99 -3.73
N GLY A 279 21.29 11.95 -3.27
CA GLY A 279 22.22 11.78 -2.15
C GLY A 279 21.49 11.79 -0.80
N GLU A 280 21.53 12.94 -0.12
CA GLU A 280 20.82 13.16 1.15
C GLU A 280 19.35 13.54 0.98
N LYS A 281 19.04 14.15 -0.17
CA LYS A 281 17.71 14.59 -0.58
C LYS A 281 17.47 14.09 -1.99
N THR A 282 16.21 13.87 -2.33
CA THR A 282 15.78 13.57 -3.69
C THR A 282 16.16 14.72 -4.62
N ASN A 283 16.82 14.38 -5.74
CA ASN A 283 17.14 15.34 -6.79
C ASN A 283 15.82 15.76 -7.47
N ALA A 284 15.59 17.07 -7.57
CA ALA A 284 14.38 17.64 -8.15
C ALA A 284 14.21 17.31 -9.63
N GLU A 285 15.30 16.98 -10.33
CA GLU A 285 15.25 16.52 -11.72
C GLU A 285 14.36 15.27 -11.88
N TYR A 286 14.33 14.38 -10.88
CA TYR A 286 13.50 13.17 -10.93
C TYR A 286 12.02 13.38 -10.58
N PHE A 287 11.57 14.59 -10.25
CA PHE A 287 10.17 14.80 -9.85
C PHE A 287 9.20 14.51 -11.00
N ASP A 288 9.54 14.93 -12.21
CA ASP A 288 8.71 14.68 -13.39
C ASP A 288 8.73 13.19 -13.78
N PHE A 289 9.88 12.52 -13.62
CA PHE A 289 9.98 11.06 -13.74
C PHE A 289 9.02 10.36 -12.74
N VAL A 290 9.03 10.74 -11.47
CA VAL A 290 8.15 10.14 -10.44
C VAL A 290 6.67 10.41 -10.74
N LYS A 291 6.32 11.62 -11.19
CA LYS A 291 4.95 11.93 -11.65
C LYS A 291 4.57 11.06 -12.85
N GLY A 292 5.49 10.90 -13.82
CA GLY A 292 5.30 10.09 -15.01
C GLY A 292 4.97 8.64 -14.67
N ILE A 293 5.77 7.98 -13.83
CA ILE A 293 5.51 6.58 -13.45
C ILE A 293 4.22 6.41 -12.63
N LEU A 294 3.92 7.32 -11.69
CA LEU A 294 2.70 7.26 -10.87
C LEU A 294 1.42 7.51 -11.70
N SER A 295 1.57 8.04 -12.91
CA SER A 295 0.48 8.26 -13.87
C SER A 295 0.19 7.03 -14.74
N LEU A 296 0.96 5.94 -14.61
CA LEU A 296 0.77 4.70 -15.38
C LEU A 296 -0.15 3.72 -14.64
N GLU A 297 -1.10 3.11 -15.34
CA GLU A 297 -2.12 2.20 -14.77
C GLU A 297 -1.54 0.92 -14.15
N TYR A 298 -0.39 0.47 -14.64
CA TYR A 298 0.34 -0.70 -14.14
C TYR A 298 1.37 -0.34 -13.06
N CYS A 299 1.47 0.93 -12.65
CA CYS A 299 2.31 1.31 -11.52
C CYS A 299 1.68 0.87 -10.20
N LEU A 300 2.47 0.16 -9.40
CA LEU A 300 2.11 -0.27 -8.05
C LEU A 300 2.44 0.77 -6.99
N GLY A 301 2.93 1.95 -7.38
CA GLY A 301 3.39 2.98 -6.46
C GLY A 301 4.84 2.79 -6.03
N ILE A 302 5.22 3.45 -4.94
CA ILE A 302 6.61 3.53 -4.45
C ILE A 302 6.66 3.27 -2.96
N VAL A 303 7.55 2.38 -2.53
CA VAL A 303 7.90 2.19 -1.12
C VAL A 303 9.19 2.95 -0.85
N GLY A 304 9.17 3.85 0.13
CA GLY A 304 10.35 4.64 0.45
C GLY A 304 10.26 5.32 1.80
N GLY A 305 11.38 5.89 2.24
CA GLY A 305 11.45 6.63 3.49
C GLY A 305 12.66 6.27 4.33
N LYS A 306 12.77 6.96 5.47
CA LYS A 306 13.91 6.86 6.39
C LYS A 306 13.67 5.77 7.44
N PRO A 307 14.71 5.37 8.19
CA PRO A 307 14.53 4.62 9.43
C PRO A 307 13.37 5.15 10.27
N LYS A 308 12.41 4.27 10.57
CA LYS A 308 11.17 4.54 11.33
C LYS A 308 10.20 5.55 10.71
N GLN A 309 10.38 5.91 9.43
CA GLN A 309 9.56 6.85 8.67
C GLN A 309 9.42 6.39 7.22
N ALA A 310 8.91 5.17 7.03
CA ALA A 310 8.65 4.59 5.71
C ALA A 310 7.16 4.74 5.33
N TYR A 311 6.91 5.03 4.06
CA TYR A 311 5.57 5.27 3.53
C TYR A 311 5.37 4.49 2.23
N TYR A 312 4.09 4.28 1.89
CA TYR A 312 3.69 3.77 0.59
C TYR A 312 3.07 4.92 -0.23
N PHE A 313 3.81 5.42 -1.21
CA PHE A 313 3.40 6.51 -2.08
C PHE A 313 2.57 5.95 -3.24
N VAL A 314 1.35 6.45 -3.37
CA VAL A 314 0.33 5.90 -4.28
C VAL A 314 -0.11 6.89 -5.36
N GLY A 315 0.36 8.14 -5.30
CA GLY A 315 -0.11 9.16 -6.21
C GLY A 315 0.51 10.52 -5.95
N PHE A 316 -0.01 11.54 -6.61
CA PHE A 316 0.43 12.92 -6.42
C PHE A 316 -0.67 13.92 -6.80
N GLN A 317 -0.49 15.16 -6.34
CA GLN A 317 -1.19 16.34 -6.85
C GLN A 317 -0.23 17.52 -6.73
N ASP A 318 -0.06 18.26 -7.83
CA ASP A 318 0.94 19.32 -7.94
C ASP A 318 2.33 18.78 -7.55
N ASP A 319 3.03 19.47 -6.66
CA ASP A 319 4.35 19.08 -6.15
C ASP A 319 4.28 18.33 -4.81
N SER A 320 3.21 17.57 -4.59
CA SER A 320 3.06 16.74 -3.39
C SER A 320 2.66 15.32 -3.72
N LEU A 321 3.38 14.38 -3.12
CA LEU A 321 3.06 12.96 -3.11
C LEU A 321 1.89 12.68 -2.19
N ILE A 322 1.04 11.74 -2.60
CA ILE A 322 -0.04 11.16 -1.80
C ILE A 322 0.44 9.80 -1.30
N TYR A 323 0.23 9.51 -0.02
CA TYR A 323 0.75 8.29 0.58
C TYR A 323 -0.21 7.67 1.61
N MET A 324 -0.02 6.37 1.80
CA MET A 324 -0.59 5.58 2.89
C MET A 324 0.46 5.41 3.99
N ASP A 325 0.06 5.69 5.22
CA ASP A 325 0.95 5.82 6.36
C ASP A 325 0.84 4.60 7.27
N PRO A 326 1.88 3.75 7.41
CA PRO A 326 1.80 2.55 8.23
C PRO A 326 1.98 2.81 9.73
N HIS A 327 2.28 4.04 10.18
CA HIS A 327 2.70 4.32 11.56
C HIS A 327 1.55 4.38 12.59
N TYR A 328 0.42 3.76 12.28
CA TYR A 328 -0.70 3.62 13.18
C TYR A 328 -0.67 2.23 13.84
N CYS A 329 -0.73 2.16 15.16
CA CYS A 329 -0.51 0.90 15.93
C CYS A 329 -1.85 0.22 16.25
N GLN A 330 -2.32 -0.67 15.38
CA GLN A 330 -3.67 -1.31 15.47
C GLN A 330 -3.64 -2.56 16.32
N SER A 331 -4.74 -2.86 17.00
CA SER A 331 -4.90 -4.19 17.60
C SER A 331 -4.87 -5.26 16.52
N PHE A 332 -4.25 -6.39 16.83
CA PHE A 332 -4.27 -7.60 16.00
C PHE A 332 -5.70 -7.97 15.56
N VAL A 333 -5.83 -8.41 14.30
CA VAL A 333 -7.06 -9.02 13.77
C VAL A 333 -6.75 -10.44 13.35
N ASP A 334 -7.48 -11.39 13.92
CA ASP A 334 -7.38 -12.79 13.54
C ASP A 334 -8.07 -13.05 12.19
N VAL A 335 -7.27 -13.07 11.13
CA VAL A 335 -7.73 -13.32 9.75
C VAL A 335 -8.07 -14.79 9.47
N SER A 336 -7.85 -15.70 10.42
CA SER A 336 -8.25 -17.10 10.26
C SER A 336 -9.77 -17.31 10.40
N ILE A 337 -10.46 -16.35 11.01
CA ILE A 337 -11.91 -16.35 11.16
C ILE A 337 -12.56 -15.88 9.86
N SER A 338 -13.50 -16.63 9.29
CA SER A 338 -14.04 -16.37 7.93
C SER A 338 -14.60 -14.96 7.68
N ASP A 339 -15.18 -14.32 8.69
CA ASP A 339 -15.84 -13.01 8.62
C ASP A 339 -15.08 -11.91 9.36
N PHE A 340 -13.75 -12.04 9.48
CA PHE A 340 -12.89 -11.07 10.17
C PHE A 340 -13.15 -9.61 9.74
N PRO A 341 -13.05 -8.63 10.65
CA PRO A 341 -13.30 -7.22 10.34
C PRO A 341 -12.27 -6.66 9.35
N LEU A 342 -12.74 -5.94 8.33
CA LEU A 342 -11.91 -5.38 7.25
C LEU A 342 -11.59 -3.90 7.46
N GLU A 343 -12.30 -3.21 8.35
CA GLU A 343 -12.29 -1.74 8.48
C GLU A 343 -10.88 -1.21 8.78
N THR A 344 -10.13 -1.93 9.61
CA THR A 344 -8.75 -1.60 9.99
C THR A 344 -7.72 -1.82 8.87
N PHE A 345 -8.13 -2.45 7.76
CA PHE A 345 -7.30 -2.68 6.58
C PHE A 345 -7.55 -1.67 5.47
N HIS A 346 -8.28 -0.58 5.75
CA HIS A 346 -8.60 0.45 4.76
C HIS A 346 -8.41 1.85 5.34
N CYS A 347 -7.77 2.74 4.57
CA CYS A 347 -7.44 4.08 5.01
C CYS A 347 -8.50 5.11 4.57
N PRO A 348 -9.26 5.73 5.48
CA PRO A 348 -10.28 6.72 5.12
C PRO A 348 -9.71 8.08 4.71
N SER A 349 -8.43 8.34 4.98
CA SER A 349 -7.87 9.69 4.96
C SER A 349 -6.51 9.74 4.28
N PRO A 350 -6.44 10.21 3.02
CA PRO A 350 -5.18 10.35 2.32
C PRO A 350 -4.30 11.44 2.96
N LYS A 351 -3.00 11.20 2.97
CA LYS A 351 -1.99 12.17 3.42
C LYS A 351 -1.17 12.68 2.24
N LYS A 352 -0.66 13.91 2.37
CA LYS A 352 0.22 14.54 1.37
C LYS A 352 1.55 14.99 1.98
N MET A 353 2.63 14.89 1.21
CA MET A 353 3.89 15.56 1.53
C MET A 353 4.55 16.11 0.27
N PRO A 354 5.28 17.24 0.35
CA PRO A 354 6.06 17.75 -0.78
C PRO A 354 7.09 16.73 -1.28
N PHE A 355 7.34 16.67 -2.59
CA PHE A 355 8.34 15.75 -3.19
C PHE A 355 9.72 15.87 -2.55
N ASN A 356 10.15 17.10 -2.21
CA ASN A 356 11.45 17.36 -1.60
C ASN A 356 11.63 16.77 -0.17
N LYS A 357 10.55 16.26 0.45
CA LYS A 357 10.58 15.58 1.75
C LYS A 357 10.64 14.05 1.62
N MET A 358 10.42 13.51 0.42
CA MET A 358 10.61 12.08 0.17
C MET A 358 12.08 11.72 0.36
N ASP A 359 12.35 10.55 0.96
CA ASP A 359 13.71 10.02 1.02
C ASP A 359 14.13 9.51 -0.37
N PRO A 360 15.38 9.74 -0.81
CA PRO A 360 15.83 9.30 -2.11
C PRO A 360 15.94 7.77 -2.24
N SER A 361 16.04 7.01 -1.15
CA SER A 361 16.06 5.54 -1.21
C SER A 361 14.64 5.00 -1.30
N CYS A 362 14.31 4.32 -2.40
CA CYS A 362 12.99 3.76 -2.61
C CYS A 362 12.98 2.53 -3.52
N THR A 363 11.85 1.83 -3.57
CA THR A 363 11.55 0.76 -4.52
C THR A 363 10.29 1.15 -5.27
N ILE A 364 10.36 1.15 -6.60
CA ILE A 364 9.19 1.33 -7.49
C ILE A 364 8.64 -0.05 -7.84
N GLY A 365 7.32 -0.20 -7.89
CA GLY A 365 6.67 -1.43 -8.35
C GLY A 365 5.88 -1.24 -9.64
N PHE A 366 5.90 -2.26 -10.49
CA PHE A 366 5.03 -2.39 -11.67
C PHE A 366 4.42 -3.79 -11.71
N TYR A 367 3.22 -3.89 -12.28
CA TYR A 367 2.52 -5.16 -12.45
C TYR A 367 2.36 -5.49 -13.93
N SER A 368 2.92 -6.62 -14.34
CA SER A 368 2.77 -7.17 -15.68
C SER A 368 1.93 -8.44 -15.62
N GLN A 369 0.84 -8.51 -16.37
CA GLN A 369 -0.01 -9.70 -16.41
C GLN A 369 0.41 -10.71 -17.49
N SER A 370 1.18 -10.25 -18.47
CA SER A 370 1.57 -11.02 -19.64
C SER A 370 2.84 -10.44 -20.27
N VAL A 371 3.49 -11.19 -21.16
CA VAL A 371 4.63 -10.67 -21.94
C VAL A 371 4.24 -9.41 -22.73
N LYS A 372 3.03 -9.38 -23.30
CA LYS A 372 2.52 -8.21 -24.04
C LYS A 372 2.38 -6.98 -23.12
N ASP A 373 1.90 -7.18 -21.90
CA ASP A 373 1.81 -6.12 -20.91
C ASP A 373 3.21 -5.62 -20.56
N TYR A 374 4.18 -6.52 -20.35
CA TYR A 374 5.57 -6.15 -20.07
C TYR A 374 6.20 -5.34 -21.21
N GLU A 375 5.98 -5.73 -22.46
CA GLU A 375 6.45 -4.98 -23.64
C GLU A 375 5.87 -3.56 -23.66
N GLN A 376 4.57 -3.42 -23.40
CA GLN A 376 3.91 -2.11 -23.30
C GLN A 376 4.46 -1.28 -22.13
N ILE A 377 4.64 -1.89 -20.96
CA ILE A 377 5.25 -1.26 -19.78
C ILE A 377 6.65 -0.75 -20.12
N SER A 378 7.46 -1.57 -20.78
CA SER A 378 8.84 -1.23 -21.15
C SER A 378 8.89 -0.08 -22.16
N GLU A 379 7.98 -0.07 -23.15
CA GLU A 379 7.89 1.00 -24.15
C GLU A 379 7.50 2.34 -23.51
N GLU A 380 6.47 2.34 -22.67
CA GLU A 380 6.00 3.55 -21.98
C GLU A 380 7.00 4.06 -20.95
N LEU A 381 7.63 3.17 -20.17
CA LEU A 381 8.70 3.58 -19.25
C LEU A 381 9.90 4.12 -20.02
N SER A 382 10.21 3.60 -21.21
CA SER A 382 11.24 4.18 -22.08
C SER A 382 10.91 5.58 -22.58
N LYS A 383 9.63 6.00 -22.56
CA LYS A 383 9.20 7.39 -22.85
C LYS A 383 9.37 8.28 -21.62
N VAL A 384 9.04 7.77 -20.43
CA VAL A 384 9.15 8.49 -19.15
C VAL A 384 10.60 8.63 -18.68
N LEU A 385 11.46 7.65 -18.97
CA LEU A 385 12.88 7.64 -18.63
C LEU A 385 13.75 8.45 -19.59
N ARG A 386 13.19 9.03 -20.66
CA ARG A 386 13.98 9.84 -21.60
C ARG A 386 14.58 11.01 -20.84
N PRO A 387 15.92 11.14 -20.79
CA PRO A 387 16.54 12.24 -20.10
C PRO A 387 16.01 13.55 -20.69
N SER A 388 15.40 14.39 -19.85
CA SER A 388 15.16 15.78 -20.25
C SER A 388 16.50 16.47 -20.55
N ALA A 389 16.50 17.63 -21.23
CA ALA A 389 17.72 18.42 -21.41
C ALA A 389 18.44 18.78 -20.09
N LYS A 390 17.77 18.60 -18.94
CA LYS A 390 18.31 18.80 -17.59
C LYS A 390 18.77 17.50 -16.92
N GLU A 391 18.11 16.38 -17.18
CA GLU A 391 18.49 15.08 -16.59
C GLU A 391 19.69 14.51 -17.32
N LYS A 392 20.78 14.25 -16.60
CA LYS A 392 21.98 13.64 -17.19
C LYS A 392 21.93 12.12 -17.26
N TYR A 393 21.14 11.46 -16.41
CA TYR A 393 21.09 10.00 -16.28
C TYR A 393 19.67 9.51 -15.94
N PRO A 394 19.20 8.41 -16.58
CA PRO A 394 17.91 7.83 -16.26
C PRO A 394 17.90 7.24 -14.84
N ALA A 395 16.73 7.17 -14.20
CA ALA A 395 16.58 6.61 -12.85
C ALA A 395 16.90 5.11 -12.77
N PHE A 396 16.65 4.37 -13.86
CA PHE A 396 17.00 2.97 -14.07
C PHE A 396 17.03 2.67 -15.59
N THR A 397 17.56 1.51 -16.00
CA THR A 397 17.69 1.13 -17.41
C THR A 397 17.08 -0.24 -17.71
N PHE A 398 16.67 -0.45 -18.96
CA PHE A 398 16.31 -1.77 -19.48
C PHE A 398 17.48 -2.36 -20.27
N MET A 399 17.88 -3.58 -19.94
CA MET A 399 18.75 -4.41 -20.77
C MET A 399 17.88 -5.40 -21.54
N LYS A 400 18.13 -5.54 -22.85
CA LYS A 400 17.39 -6.48 -23.70
C LYS A 400 17.91 -7.89 -23.51
#